data_AF-A0A371DYV5-F1
#
_entry.id   AF-A0A371DYV5-F1
#
_cell.length_a   1.000
_cell.length_b   1.000
_cell.length_c   1.000
_cell.angle_alpha   90.00
_cell.angle_beta   90.00
_cell.angle_gamma   90.00
#
_symmetry.space_group_name_H-M   'P 1'
#
loop_
_entity.id
_entity.type
_entity.pdbx_description
1 polymer ?
#
loop_
_entity_poly.entity_id
_entity_poly.type
_entity_poly.pdbx_seq_one_letter_code
_entity_poly.pdbx_strand_id
1 'polypeptide(L)'
;MVSLAKQCAFEEPSVETITGENVLTWPHVVKYIDSYSVTIHELESVTTKFKFNSMMRAPLHGFAFWFDVEFNGHAIASTNYHSTNSFIDNHQMNGSQRKKRTNPNEALVLSTAPEDPPTHWQQTLIYFYDPIELEQDQLIEGSVTLSQSKENARFMNIHLEYTSGGRSYVKESVMR
;
A
#
# COMPACT_ATOMS: atom_id res chain seq x y z
N MET A 1 -3.17 30.59 -13.99
CA MET A 1 -2.23 29.70 -14.70
C MET A 1 -1.39 29.02 -13.64
N VAL A 2 -1.49 27.71 -13.53
CA VAL A 2 -0.66 26.95 -12.58
C VAL A 2 0.75 26.83 -13.15
N SER A 3 1.76 26.86 -12.27
CA SER A 3 3.15 26.77 -12.70
C SER A 3 3.46 25.41 -13.32
N LEU A 4 4.39 25.39 -14.28
CA LEU A 4 4.91 24.16 -14.87
C LEU A 4 5.46 23.20 -13.79
N ALA A 5 6.13 23.75 -12.78
CA ALA A 5 6.62 22.99 -11.64
C ALA A 5 5.50 22.23 -10.91
N LYS A 6 4.33 22.85 -10.74
CA LYS A 6 3.17 22.17 -10.17
C LYS A 6 2.66 21.11 -11.15
N GLN A 7 2.51 21.39 -12.44
CA GLN A 7 2.09 20.36 -13.41
C GLN A 7 2.96 19.10 -13.37
N CYS A 8 4.28 19.25 -13.43
CA CYS A 8 5.20 18.11 -13.36
C CYS A 8 5.10 17.33 -12.05
N ALA A 9 4.95 18.01 -10.91
CA ALA A 9 4.85 17.36 -9.61
C ALA A 9 3.58 16.52 -9.42
N PHE A 10 2.50 16.83 -10.17
CA PHE A 10 1.25 16.07 -10.10
C PHE A 10 1.13 15.00 -11.20
N GLU A 11 2.04 14.94 -12.18
CA GLU A 11 2.01 13.94 -13.26
C GLU A 11 2.55 12.57 -12.81
N GLU A 12 3.67 12.58 -12.10
CA GLU A 12 4.35 11.37 -11.63
C GLU A 12 3.87 10.95 -10.22
N PRO A 13 3.77 9.64 -9.93
CA PRO A 13 3.52 9.18 -8.57
C PRO A 13 4.63 9.64 -7.62
N SER A 14 4.26 10.05 -6.40
CA SER A 14 5.22 10.41 -5.35
C SER A 14 5.36 9.28 -4.33
N VAL A 15 6.53 9.14 -3.73
CA VAL A 15 6.76 8.21 -2.61
C VAL A 15 6.98 9.06 -1.35
N GLU A 16 5.98 9.06 -0.47
CA GLU A 16 5.93 9.92 0.72
C GLU A 16 5.28 9.17 1.89
N THR A 17 5.64 9.58 3.12
CA THR A 17 4.96 9.11 4.32
C THR A 17 3.71 9.94 4.57
N ILE A 18 2.56 9.29 4.66
CA ILE A 18 1.31 9.89 5.16
C ILE A 18 0.90 9.28 6.50
N THR A 19 0.11 10.00 7.28
CA THR A 19 -0.46 9.48 8.54
C THR A 19 -1.85 8.91 8.30
N GLY A 20 -2.30 7.99 9.16
CA GLY A 20 -3.65 7.43 9.09
C GLY A 20 -4.78 8.48 9.12
N GLU A 21 -4.54 9.67 9.67
CA GLU A 21 -5.53 10.76 9.68
C GLU A 21 -5.75 11.40 8.30
N ASN A 22 -4.82 11.17 7.35
CA ASN A 22 -4.94 11.63 5.97
C ASN A 22 -5.78 10.67 5.11
N VAL A 23 -6.09 9.47 5.62
CA VAL A 23 -6.85 8.44 4.91
C VAL A 23 -8.35 8.70 5.09
N LEU A 24 -9.06 8.93 3.98
CA LEU A 24 -10.48 9.29 4.01
C LEU A 24 -11.42 8.09 3.87
N THR A 25 -10.91 6.90 3.57
CA THR A 25 -11.70 5.71 3.22
C THR A 25 -11.06 4.44 3.79
N TRP A 26 -11.86 3.39 4.00
CA TRP A 26 -11.28 2.06 4.23
C TRP A 26 -10.46 1.59 3.02
N PRO A 27 -9.36 0.85 3.24
CA PRO A 27 -8.54 0.36 2.16
C PRO A 27 -9.25 -0.69 1.32
N HIS A 28 -8.83 -0.79 0.06
CA HIS A 28 -9.32 -1.78 -0.88
C HIS A 28 -8.15 -2.56 -1.47
N VAL A 29 -8.21 -3.89 -1.37
CA VAL A 29 -7.13 -4.76 -1.87
C VAL A 29 -7.14 -4.75 -3.39
N VAL A 30 -6.03 -4.32 -4.01
CA VAL A 30 -5.87 -4.35 -5.46
C VAL A 30 -5.58 -5.78 -5.94
N LYS A 31 -4.60 -6.46 -5.33
CA LYS A 31 -4.23 -7.84 -5.70
C LYS A 31 -3.52 -8.51 -4.54
N TYR A 32 -3.90 -9.76 -4.27
CA TYR A 32 -3.10 -10.66 -3.45
C TYR A 32 -2.10 -11.40 -4.36
N ILE A 33 -0.83 -11.40 -3.97
CA ILE A 33 0.25 -12.05 -4.72
C ILE A 33 0.82 -13.17 -3.85
N ASP A 34 0.51 -14.42 -4.22
CA ASP A 34 1.16 -15.59 -3.65
C ASP A 34 2.44 -15.89 -4.45
N SER A 35 3.59 -15.70 -3.82
CA SER A 35 4.89 -15.92 -4.47
C SER A 35 5.17 -17.38 -4.85
N TYR A 36 4.41 -18.35 -4.32
CA TYR A 36 4.54 -19.77 -4.69
C TYR A 36 3.81 -20.12 -5.99
N SER A 37 2.76 -19.39 -6.35
CA SER A 37 1.89 -19.74 -7.48
C SER A 37 1.76 -18.67 -8.55
N VAL A 38 2.11 -17.41 -8.25
CA VAL A 38 1.95 -16.30 -9.19
C VAL A 38 2.80 -16.49 -10.44
N THR A 39 2.22 -16.21 -11.60
CA THR A 39 2.94 -16.20 -12.88
C THR A 39 3.32 -14.79 -13.31
N ILE A 40 4.39 -14.65 -14.11
CA ILE A 40 4.80 -13.34 -14.66
C ILE A 40 3.67 -12.70 -15.47
N HIS A 41 2.96 -13.51 -16.27
CA HIS A 41 1.84 -13.05 -17.09
C HIS A 41 0.69 -12.44 -16.25
N GLU A 42 0.43 -12.96 -15.05
CA GLU A 42 -0.55 -12.35 -14.13
C GLU A 42 -0.10 -10.98 -13.58
N LEU A 43 1.20 -10.71 -13.58
CA LEU A 43 1.77 -9.45 -13.12
C LEU A 43 1.99 -8.44 -14.26
N GLU A 44 1.90 -8.86 -15.52
CA GLU A 44 2.00 -7.96 -16.68
C GLU A 44 0.88 -6.89 -16.67
N SER A 45 -0.31 -7.26 -16.21
CA SER A 45 -1.44 -6.34 -16.03
C SER A 45 -2.39 -6.83 -14.93
N VAL A 46 -2.64 -5.97 -13.95
CA VAL A 46 -3.57 -6.20 -12.84
C VAL A 46 -4.65 -5.13 -12.89
N THR A 47 -5.92 -5.53 -13.02
CA THR A 47 -7.08 -4.62 -12.99
C THR A 47 -8.05 -5.01 -11.90
N THR A 48 -8.42 -4.04 -11.06
CA THR A 48 -9.36 -4.24 -9.96
C THR A 48 -10.36 -3.11 -9.89
N LYS A 49 -11.64 -3.45 -9.69
CA LYS A 49 -12.70 -2.48 -9.44
C LYS A 49 -12.81 -2.23 -7.95
N PHE A 50 -12.93 -0.96 -7.56
CA PHE A 50 -13.08 -0.56 -6.17
C PHE A 50 -14.38 0.23 -5.98
N LYS A 51 -14.86 0.19 -4.74
CA LYS A 51 -16.02 0.95 -4.27
C LYS A 51 -15.82 1.24 -2.79
N PHE A 52 -15.75 2.51 -2.42
CA PHE A 52 -15.60 2.93 -1.03
C PHE A 52 -16.39 4.21 -0.74
N ASN A 53 -16.77 4.39 0.52
CA ASN A 53 -17.49 5.56 1.01
C ASN A 53 -16.51 6.43 1.81
N SER A 54 -16.58 7.75 1.60
CA SER A 54 -15.83 8.71 2.42
C SER A 54 -16.25 8.60 3.88
N MET A 55 -15.31 8.49 4.80
CA MET A 55 -15.58 8.44 6.24
C MET A 55 -15.96 9.82 6.80
N MET A 56 -15.60 10.90 6.11
CA MET A 56 -15.83 12.27 6.57
C MET A 56 -15.89 13.27 5.41
N ARG A 57 -16.33 14.51 5.71
CA ARG A 57 -16.25 15.61 4.76
C ARG A 57 -14.83 16.17 4.71
N ALA A 58 -14.16 16.04 3.58
CA ALA A 58 -12.79 16.52 3.37
C ALA A 58 -12.43 16.59 1.87
N PRO A 59 -11.42 17.41 1.50
CA PRO A 59 -10.86 17.38 0.16
C PRO A 59 -10.04 16.10 -0.11
N LEU A 60 -10.43 15.33 -1.12
CA LEU A 60 -9.68 14.19 -1.64
C LEU A 60 -8.61 14.67 -2.61
N HIS A 61 -7.35 14.54 -2.21
CA HIS A 61 -6.20 15.00 -2.98
C HIS A 61 -5.64 13.95 -3.95
N GLY A 62 -5.98 12.68 -3.79
CA GLY A 62 -5.40 11.60 -4.60
C GLY A 62 -5.67 10.22 -4.04
N PHE A 63 -5.04 9.22 -4.65
CA PHE A 63 -5.03 7.83 -4.17
C PHE A 63 -3.66 7.50 -3.56
N ALA A 64 -3.66 6.75 -2.47
CA ALA A 64 -2.44 6.19 -1.87
C ALA A 64 -2.44 4.67 -2.05
N PHE A 65 -1.27 4.12 -2.33
CA PHE A 65 -1.00 2.69 -2.47
C PHE A 65 0.07 2.29 -1.47
N TRP A 66 -0.10 1.10 -0.91
CA TRP A 66 0.85 0.47 -0.01
C TRP A 66 0.67 -1.05 -0.11
N PHE A 67 1.48 -1.81 0.60
CA PHE A 67 1.39 -3.26 0.59
C PHE A 67 1.64 -3.86 1.97
N ASP A 68 1.11 -5.06 2.13
CA ASP A 68 1.38 -5.92 3.28
C ASP A 68 2.14 -7.16 2.79
N VAL A 69 3.06 -7.64 3.61
CA VAL A 69 3.81 -8.87 3.37
C VAL A 69 3.52 -9.85 4.50
N GLU A 70 2.87 -10.94 4.14
CA GLU A 70 2.63 -12.07 5.05
C GLU A 70 3.77 -13.08 4.92
N PHE A 71 4.51 -13.28 6.01
CA PHE A 71 5.52 -14.31 6.10
C PHE A 71 4.88 -15.59 6.64
N ASN A 72 4.49 -16.45 5.70
CA ASN A 72 4.04 -17.82 5.96
C ASN A 72 5.24 -18.70 6.34
N GLY A 73 5.75 -18.52 7.54
CA GLY A 73 6.73 -19.44 8.12
C GLY A 73 6.06 -20.77 8.46
N HIS A 74 6.72 -21.89 8.18
CA HIS A 74 6.36 -23.13 8.84
C HIS A 74 6.35 -22.87 10.34
N ALA A 75 5.26 -23.22 11.04
CA ALA A 75 5.30 -23.33 12.49
C ALA A 75 6.54 -24.17 12.79
N ILE A 76 7.50 -23.59 13.52
CA ILE A 76 8.61 -24.37 14.04
C ILE A 76 7.92 -25.38 14.94
N ALA A 77 7.68 -26.59 14.43
CA ALA A 77 7.41 -27.74 15.27
C ALA A 77 8.53 -27.68 16.29
N SER A 78 8.17 -27.55 17.55
CA SER A 78 9.10 -27.54 18.67
C SER A 78 9.81 -28.89 18.67
N THR A 79 10.83 -29.01 17.81
CA THR A 79 11.78 -30.09 17.84
C THR A 79 12.52 -29.86 19.14
N ASN A 80 12.34 -30.80 20.06
CA ASN A 80 13.10 -30.90 21.29
C ASN A 80 14.60 -30.98 20.95
N TYR A 81 15.23 -29.84 20.68
CA TYR A 81 16.66 -29.72 20.82
C TYR A 81 16.93 -29.66 22.32
N HIS A 82 17.26 -30.81 22.89
CA HIS A 82 18.03 -30.83 24.13
C HIS A 82 19.39 -30.17 23.86
N SER A 83 19.43 -28.85 24.03
CA SER A 83 20.67 -28.09 24.07
C SER A 83 21.16 -28.08 25.50
N THR A 84 21.93 -29.10 25.89
CA THR A 84 22.96 -28.90 26.91
C THR A 84 24.03 -28.01 26.29
N ASN A 85 24.05 -26.73 26.64
CA ASN A 85 25.29 -26.01 26.85
C ASN A 85 25.02 -24.72 27.64
N SER A 86 25.44 -24.78 28.90
CA SER A 86 25.62 -23.65 29.79
C SER A 86 26.75 -22.77 29.27
N PHE A 87 26.41 -21.57 28.79
CA PHE A 87 27.32 -20.44 28.78
C PHE A 87 26.56 -19.22 29.27
N ILE A 88 26.89 -18.82 30.50
CA ILE A 88 26.57 -17.52 31.07
C ILE A 88 27.45 -16.52 30.32
N ASP A 89 26.85 -15.56 29.62
CA ASP A 89 27.44 -14.24 29.53
C ASP A 89 26.37 -13.15 29.48
N ASN A 90 26.56 -12.18 30.35
CA ASN A 90 25.68 -11.06 30.62
C ASN A 90 26.00 -9.94 29.64
N HIS A 91 25.05 -9.58 28.76
CA HIS A 91 25.00 -8.21 28.25
C HIS A 91 23.57 -7.72 28.15
N GLN A 92 23.22 -6.85 29.10
CA GLN A 92 22.11 -5.91 28.98
C GLN A 92 22.43 -4.91 27.88
N MET A 93 21.55 -4.80 26.87
CA MET A 93 21.41 -3.60 26.04
C MET A 93 19.93 -3.42 25.66
N ASN A 94 19.52 -2.16 25.70
CA ASN A 94 18.18 -1.59 25.56
C ASN A 94 17.49 -1.87 24.23
N GLY A 95 16.15 -1.81 24.28
CA GLY A 95 15.38 -1.05 23.29
C GLY A 95 14.94 -1.80 22.04
N SER A 96 13.92 -2.63 22.18
CA SER A 96 12.87 -2.87 21.15
C SER A 96 11.78 -3.68 21.83
N GLN A 97 10.58 -3.12 21.96
CA GLN A 97 9.42 -3.90 22.39
C GLN A 97 9.16 -4.98 21.33
N ARG A 98 9.81 -6.14 21.45
CA ARG A 98 9.37 -7.37 20.81
C ARG A 98 7.97 -7.64 21.34
N LYS A 99 6.94 -7.23 20.60
CA LYS A 99 5.59 -7.78 20.76
C LYS A 99 5.72 -9.29 20.57
N LYS A 100 5.81 -10.02 21.69
CA LYS A 100 5.83 -11.47 21.73
C LYS A 100 4.55 -11.94 21.06
N ARG A 101 4.64 -12.65 19.93
CA ARG A 101 3.48 -13.19 19.20
C ARG A 101 2.56 -13.92 20.18
N THR A 102 1.30 -13.49 20.25
CA THR A 102 0.28 -14.03 21.15
C THR A 102 -0.16 -15.43 20.71
N ASN A 103 0.00 -15.73 19.41
CA ASN A 103 -0.29 -17.03 18.82
C ASN A 103 0.83 -17.44 17.84
N PRO A 104 1.49 -18.59 18.01
CA PRO A 104 2.51 -19.07 17.08
C PRO A 104 1.99 -19.43 15.68
N ASN A 105 0.67 -19.59 15.52
CA ASN A 105 0.02 -19.88 14.23
C ASN A 105 -0.44 -18.63 13.46
N GLU A 106 -0.34 -17.43 14.03
CA GLU A 106 -0.71 -16.19 13.35
C GLU A 106 0.41 -15.77 12.41
N ALA A 107 0.15 -15.54 11.12
CA ALA A 107 1.17 -15.14 10.15
C ALA A 107 1.92 -13.88 10.62
N LEU A 108 3.24 -13.83 10.39
CA LEU A 108 4.00 -12.61 10.69
C LEU A 108 3.73 -11.63 9.55
N VAL A 109 3.20 -10.45 9.84
CA VAL A 109 2.88 -9.44 8.83
C VAL A 109 3.80 -8.23 8.98
N LEU A 110 4.36 -7.78 7.86
CA LEU A 110 4.96 -6.45 7.72
C LEU A 110 4.02 -5.62 6.85
N SER A 111 3.47 -4.55 7.40
CA SER A 111 2.66 -3.60 6.66
C SER A 111 3.44 -2.32 6.38
N THR A 112 3.16 -1.70 5.23
CA THR A 112 3.57 -0.33 4.92
C THR A 112 2.38 0.64 4.97
N ALA A 113 1.29 0.27 5.64
CA ALA A 113 0.09 1.10 5.75
C ALA A 113 0.34 2.39 6.56
N PRO A 114 -0.38 3.49 6.27
CA PRO A 114 -0.27 4.77 6.98
C PRO A 114 -0.52 4.72 8.50
N GLU A 115 -1.30 3.75 8.97
CA GLU A 115 -1.62 3.53 10.38
C GLU A 115 -0.54 2.74 11.14
N ASP A 116 0.38 2.10 10.43
CA ASP A 116 1.44 1.28 11.00
C ASP A 116 2.78 2.04 11.13
N PRO A 117 3.75 1.53 11.90
CA PRO A 117 5.04 2.18 12.04
C PRO A 117 5.72 2.45 10.68
N PRO A 118 6.30 3.65 10.46
CA PRO A 118 6.90 4.00 9.18
C PRO A 118 7.99 3.03 8.73
N THR A 119 7.95 2.68 7.45
CA THR A 119 8.98 1.88 6.78
C THR A 119 9.71 2.72 5.73
N HIS A 120 10.85 2.25 5.23
CA HIS A 120 11.57 2.93 4.15
C HIS A 120 10.84 2.92 2.80
N TRP A 121 9.84 2.05 2.63
CA TRP A 121 9.00 1.99 1.42
C TRP A 121 7.96 3.11 1.37
N GLN A 122 7.58 3.66 2.54
CA GLN A 122 6.56 4.69 2.65
C GLN A 122 5.26 4.27 1.93
N GLN A 123 4.56 5.22 1.28
CA GLN A 123 3.39 4.97 0.44
C GLN A 123 3.59 5.61 -0.94
N THR A 124 2.96 5.05 -1.97
CA THR A 124 2.94 5.63 -3.31
C THR A 124 1.67 6.45 -3.50
N LEU A 125 1.79 7.74 -3.77
CA LEU A 125 0.68 8.67 -3.92
C LEU A 125 0.50 9.09 -5.38
N ILE A 126 -0.75 9.09 -5.83
CA ILE A 126 -1.16 9.62 -7.12
C ILE A 126 -2.08 10.80 -6.86
N TYR A 127 -1.52 11.99 -6.98
CA TYR A 127 -2.26 13.23 -6.71
C TYR A 127 -3.12 13.69 -7.89
N PHE A 128 -4.26 14.29 -7.54
CA PHE A 128 -5.09 15.06 -8.46
C PHE A 128 -4.60 16.49 -8.52
N TYR A 129 -4.77 17.10 -9.69
CA TYR A 129 -4.43 18.50 -9.86
C TYR A 129 -5.37 19.43 -9.07
N ASP A 130 -6.67 19.13 -9.14
CA ASP A 130 -7.72 19.77 -8.37
C ASP A 130 -8.34 18.74 -7.42
N PRO A 131 -8.26 18.95 -6.08
CA PRO A 131 -8.90 18.07 -5.12
C PRO A 131 -10.40 17.96 -5.33
N ILE A 132 -10.98 16.81 -4.96
CA ILE A 132 -12.42 16.57 -5.00
C ILE A 132 -12.97 16.78 -3.61
N GLU A 133 -13.83 17.79 -3.44
CA GLU A 133 -14.56 17.97 -2.19
C GLU A 133 -15.53 16.80 -1.99
N LEU A 134 -15.29 16.00 -0.94
CA LEU A 134 -16.16 14.90 -0.55
C LEU A 134 -17.04 15.31 0.61
N GLU A 135 -18.30 14.87 0.57
CA GLU A 135 -19.16 14.80 1.75
C GLU A 135 -18.95 13.48 2.50
N GLN A 136 -19.36 13.44 3.76
CA GLN A 136 -19.40 12.19 4.52
C GLN A 136 -20.33 11.18 3.82
N ASP A 137 -19.92 9.91 3.82
CA ASP A 137 -20.57 8.78 3.15
C ASP A 137 -20.67 8.90 1.63
N GLN A 138 -20.08 9.94 1.02
CA GLN A 138 -20.04 10.10 -0.43
C GLN A 138 -19.34 8.91 -1.07
N LEU A 139 -20.02 8.33 -2.05
CA LEU A 139 -19.54 7.16 -2.75
C LEU A 139 -18.49 7.54 -3.80
N ILE A 140 -17.39 6.77 -3.80
CA ILE A 140 -16.36 6.80 -4.83
C ILE A 140 -16.22 5.37 -5.38
N GLU A 141 -16.41 5.21 -6.69
CA GLU A 141 -16.34 3.91 -7.34
C GLU A 141 -15.63 4.00 -8.69
N GLY A 142 -14.90 2.94 -9.05
CA GLY A 142 -14.03 2.98 -10.20
C GLY A 142 -13.22 1.70 -10.40
N SER A 143 -12.13 1.81 -11.14
CA SER A 143 -11.13 0.77 -11.34
C SER A 143 -9.72 1.34 -11.39
N VAL A 144 -8.78 0.54 -10.93
CA VAL A 144 -7.34 0.74 -11.13
C VAL A 144 -6.81 -0.36 -12.04
N THR A 145 -5.93 0.00 -12.97
CA THR A 145 -5.11 -0.92 -13.76
C THR A 145 -3.65 -0.59 -13.56
N LEU A 146 -2.88 -1.56 -13.05
CA LEU A 146 -1.42 -1.50 -12.94
C LEU A 146 -0.84 -2.41 -14.02
N SER A 147 0.01 -1.90 -14.90
CA SER A 147 0.57 -2.69 -16.00
C SER A 147 2.03 -2.37 -16.27
N GLN A 148 2.78 -3.36 -16.73
CA GLN A 148 4.16 -3.15 -17.16
C GLN A 148 4.20 -2.29 -18.44
N SER A 149 5.07 -1.29 -18.48
CA SER A 149 5.23 -0.45 -19.67
C SER A 149 5.92 -1.20 -20.81
N LYS A 150 5.41 -0.99 -22.04
CA LYS A 150 6.04 -1.48 -23.28
C LYS A 150 7.26 -0.67 -23.69
N GLU A 151 7.38 0.56 -23.21
CA GLU A 151 8.54 1.43 -23.50
C GLU A 151 9.76 1.02 -22.66
N ASN A 152 9.52 0.66 -21.40
CA ASN A 152 10.53 0.16 -20.49
C ASN A 152 9.89 -0.80 -19.48
N ALA A 153 10.33 -2.05 -19.49
CA ALA A 153 9.80 -3.11 -18.61
C ALA A 153 9.99 -2.83 -17.10
N ARG A 154 10.81 -1.84 -16.73
CA ARG A 154 10.99 -1.39 -15.34
C ARG A 154 9.96 -0.35 -14.91
N PHE A 155 9.24 0.27 -15.85
CA PHE A 155 8.24 1.27 -15.54
C PHE A 155 6.87 0.62 -15.34
N MET A 156 6.10 1.17 -14.41
CA MET A 156 4.73 0.73 -14.13
C MET A 156 3.74 1.81 -14.56
N ASN A 157 2.85 1.47 -15.49
CA ASN A 157 1.73 2.29 -15.87
C ASN A 157 0.60 2.11 -14.85
N ILE A 158 0.04 3.23 -14.41
CA ILE A 158 -1.07 3.27 -13.47
C ILE A 158 -2.21 4.03 -14.13
N HIS A 159 -3.33 3.34 -14.34
CA HIS A 159 -4.54 3.89 -14.94
C HIS A 159 -5.70 3.81 -13.96
N LEU A 160 -6.27 4.95 -13.60
CA LEU A 160 -7.38 5.08 -12.69
C LEU A 160 -8.58 5.68 -13.41
N GLU A 161 -9.70 4.98 -13.39
CA GLU A 161 -11.01 5.50 -13.82
C GLU A 161 -11.92 5.50 -12.61
N TYR A 162 -12.54 6.62 -12.28
CA TYR A 162 -13.38 6.69 -11.09
C TYR A 162 -14.45 7.75 -11.19
N THR A 163 -15.47 7.59 -10.35
CA THR A 163 -16.63 8.48 -10.28
C THR A 163 -16.87 8.90 -8.84
N SER A 164 -17.28 10.16 -8.67
CA SER A 164 -17.65 10.72 -7.37
C SER A 164 -18.58 11.91 -7.60
N GLY A 165 -19.67 12.02 -6.84
CA GLY A 165 -20.61 13.14 -6.95
C GLY A 165 -21.22 13.32 -8.35
N GLY A 166 -21.42 12.23 -9.10
CA GLY A 166 -21.97 12.26 -10.47
C GLY A 166 -20.98 12.73 -11.54
N ARG A 167 -19.70 12.92 -11.22
CA ARG A 167 -18.63 13.25 -12.17
C ARG A 167 -17.72 12.04 -12.38
N SER A 168 -17.19 11.92 -13.59
CA SER A 168 -16.21 10.89 -13.96
C SER A 168 -14.84 11.49 -14.18
N TYR A 169 -13.81 10.75 -13.79
CA TYR A 169 -12.42 11.16 -13.81
C TYR A 169 -11.57 10.03 -14.37
N VAL A 170 -10.49 10.42 -15.07
CA VAL A 170 -9.45 9.51 -15.52
C VAL A 170 -8.11 10.10 -15.10
N LYS A 171 -7.23 9.25 -14.54
CA LYS A 171 -5.87 9.61 -14.17
C LYS A 171 -4.92 8.55 -14.69
N GLU A 172 -4.01 8.98 -15.54
CA GLU A 172 -2.90 8.19 -16.04
C GLU A 172 -1.60 8.70 -15.41
N SER A 173 -0.78 7.78 -14.92
CA SER A 173 0.53 8.06 -14.37
C SER A 173 1.50 6.94 -14.73
N VAL A 174 2.79 7.25 -14.82
CA VAL A 174 3.86 6.27 -15.01
C VAL A 174 4.83 6.39 -13.86
N MET A 175 5.02 5.31 -13.12
CA MET A 175 6.07 5.20 -12.13
C MET A 175 7.35 4.76 -12.85
N ARG A 176 8.32 5.67 -12.94
CA ARG A 176 9.58 5.50 -13.68
C ARG A 176 10.74 5.05 -12.80
#